data_AF-A0A5E6NML1-F1
#
_entry.id   AF-A0A5E6NML1-F1
#
_cell.length_a   1.000
_cell.length_b   1.000
_cell.length_c   1.000
_cell.angle_alpha   90.00
_cell.angle_beta   90.00
_cell.angle_gamma   90.00
#
_symmetry.space_group_name_H-M   'P 1'
#
loop_
_entity.id
_entity.type
_entity.pdbx_description
1 polymer ?
#
loop_
_entity_poly.entity_id
_entity_poly.type
_entity_poly.pdbx_seq_one_letter_code
_entity_poly.pdbx_strand_id
1 'polypeptide(L)' 'MDKITTMNISFTKMHGLGNDFMVIDAINQKISLSSERIKQLSDRHFGVGFDQLLLVEKNKFKKY' A
#
# COMPACT_ATOMS: atom_id res chain seq x y z
N MET A 1 -10.42 -21.82 13.98
CA MET A 1 -9.17 -21.13 14.38
C MET A 1 -8.74 -20.27 13.20
N ASP A 2 -9.03 -18.98 13.26
CA ASP A 2 -8.58 -18.06 12.23
C ASP A 2 -7.07 -17.93 12.34
N LYS A 3 -6.34 -18.31 11.28
CA LYS A 3 -4.92 -18.00 11.18
C LYS A 3 -4.79 -16.49 11.15
N ILE A 4 -4.40 -15.89 12.28
CA ILE A 4 -3.99 -14.49 12.33
C ILE A 4 -2.72 -14.39 11.48
N THR A 5 -2.91 -14.09 10.20
CA THR A 5 -1.82 -13.91 9.24
C THR A 5 -1.45 -12.44 9.33
N THR A 6 -0.40 -12.12 10.08
CA THR A 6 0.14 -10.76 10.13
C THR A 6 0.65 -10.42 8.73
N MET A 7 -0.08 -9.59 7.99
CA MET A 7 0.40 -9.07 6.71
C MET A 7 1.48 -8.03 6.97
N ASN A 8 2.75 -8.41 6.82
CA ASN A 8 3.86 -7.47 6.78
C ASN A 8 3.96 -6.88 5.36
N ILE A 9 3.58 -5.61 5.24
CA ILE A 9 3.66 -4.85 4.00
C ILE A 9 4.91 -3.99 4.07
N SER A 10 5.84 -4.18 3.13
CA SER A 10 6.98 -3.28 2.99
C SER A 10 6.58 -2.09 2.13
N PHE A 11 6.76 -0.88 2.64
CA PHE A 11 6.39 0.35 1.96
C PHE A 11 7.42 1.46 2.21
N THR A 12 7.41 2.46 1.34
CA THR A 12 8.14 3.72 1.54
C THR A 12 7.15 4.84 1.74
N LYS A 13 7.34 5.66 2.78
CA LYS A 13 6.56 6.90 2.98
C LYS A 13 7.31 8.05 2.33
N MET A 14 6.64 8.79 1.45
CA MET A 14 7.18 9.97 0.79
C MET A 14 6.26 11.16 1.06
N HIS A 15 6.81 12.36 1.16
CA HIS A 15 6.02 13.58 1.32
C HIS A 15 6.57 14.68 0.42
N GLY A 16 5.70 15.57 -0.07
CA GLY A 16 6.11 16.70 -0.90
C GLY A 16 4.97 17.68 -1.09
N LEU A 17 5.26 18.99 -0.98
CA LEU A 17 4.29 20.08 -1.19
C LEU A 17 2.97 19.91 -0.39
N GLY A 18 3.05 19.30 0.80
CA GLY A 18 1.88 19.07 1.66
C GLY A 18 1.05 17.82 1.31
N ASN A 19 1.51 16.97 0.39
CA ASN A 19 0.87 15.71 0.06
C ASN A 19 1.73 14.52 0.53
N ASP A 20 1.11 13.60 1.24
CA ASP A 20 1.75 12.37 1.75
C ASP A 20 1.41 11.17 0.87
N PHE A 21 2.42 10.39 0.53
CA PHE A 21 2.31 9.18 -0.28
C PHE A 21 2.78 7.96 0.49
N MET A 22 2.01 6.89 0.41
CA MET A 22 2.48 5.54 0.68
C MET A 22 2.83 4.87 -0.64
N VAL A 23 4.07 4.40 -0.80
CA VAL A 23 4.53 3.72 -2.01
C VAL A 23 4.77 2.25 -1.68
N ILE A 24 4.13 1.35 -2.44
CA ILE A 24 4.28 -0.10 -2.29
C ILE A 24 4.84 -0.68 -3.59
N ASP A 25 5.98 -1.36 -3.46
CA ASP A 25 6.54 -2.18 -4.54
C ASP A 25 5.87 -3.55 -4.55
N ALA A 26 4.92 -3.74 -5.46
CA ALA A 26 4.23 -5.00 -5.72
C ALA A 26 4.89 -5.83 -6.85
N ILE A 27 6.06 -5.42 -7.35
CA ILE A 27 6.89 -6.24 -8.24
C ILE A 27 7.57 -7.33 -7.43
N ASN A 28 8.08 -6.98 -6.23
CA ASN A 28 8.85 -7.87 -5.37
C ASN A 28 8.05 -8.49 -4.21
N GLN A 29 6.82 -8.03 -3.96
CA GLN A 29 5.93 -8.61 -2.96
C GLN A 29 4.51 -8.79 -3.50
N LYS A 30 3.81 -9.85 -3.08
CA LYS A 30 2.39 -10.00 -3.36
C LYS A 30 1.58 -9.23 -2.32
N ILE A 31 0.79 -8.29 -2.80
CA ILE A 31 -0.07 -7.46 -1.95
C ILE A 31 -1.49 -7.50 -2.48
N SER A 32 -2.45 -7.64 -1.58
CA SER A 32 -3.87 -7.48 -1.87
C SER A 32 -4.45 -6.55 -0.81
N LEU A 33 -4.92 -5.39 -1.22
CA LEU A 33 -5.48 -4.38 -0.34
C LEU A 33 -6.91 -4.10 -0.79
N SER A 34 -7.86 -4.20 0.15
CA SER A 34 -9.22 -3.70 -0.05
C SER A 34 -9.27 -2.19 0.19
N SER A 35 -10.31 -1.55 -0.32
CA SER A 35 -10.60 -0.13 -0.07
C SER A 35 -10.64 0.20 1.42
N GLU A 36 -11.25 -0.67 2.22
CA GLU A 36 -11.38 -0.50 3.67
C GLU A 36 -10.01 -0.55 4.34
N ARG A 37 -9.13 -1.47 3.88
CA ARG A 37 -7.78 -1.57 4.42
C ARG A 37 -6.94 -0.36 4.05
N ILE A 38 -7.06 0.15 2.82
CA ILE A 38 -6.38 1.38 2.40
C ILE A 38 -6.85 2.55 3.28
N LYS A 39 -8.15 2.66 3.53
CA LYS A 39 -8.71 3.70 4.41
C LYS A 39 -8.17 3.60 5.85
N GLN A 40 -8.10 2.40 6.41
CA GLN A 40 -7.49 2.19 7.73
C GLN A 40 -6.01 2.59 7.76
N LEU A 41 -5.25 2.25 6.71
CA LEU A 41 -3.84 2.62 6.61
C LEU A 41 -3.65 4.13 6.41
N SER A 42 -4.59 4.83 5.77
CA SER A 42 -4.54 6.28 5.59
C SER A 42 -4.83 7.08 6.86
N ASP A 43 -5.39 6.45 7.90
CA ASP A 43 -5.64 7.10 9.18
C ASP A 43 -4.32 7.58 9.82
N ARG A 44 -4.26 8.84 10.25
CA ARG A 44 -3.04 9.47 10.79
C ARG A 44 -2.77 9.14 12.26
N HIS A 45 -3.75 8.61 12.99
CA HIS A 45 -3.64 8.27 14.41
C HIS A 45 -3.39 6.78 14.61
N PHE A 46 -4.03 5.94 13.80
CA PHE A 46 -4.00 4.47 13.95
C PHE A 46 -3.34 3.75 12.78
N GLY A 47 -3.08 4.45 11.68
CA GLY A 47 -2.48 3.92 10.46
C GLY A 47 -1.11 4.52 10.14
N VAL A 48 -0.72 4.40 8.87
CA VAL A 48 0.52 5.00 8.33
C VAL A 48 0.36 6.50 8.14
N GLY A 49 -0.85 6.96 7.82
CA GLY A 49 -1.17 8.37 7.54
C GLY A 49 -0.62 8.82 6.18
N PHE A 50 -1.47 8.84 5.15
CA PHE A 50 -1.12 9.32 3.82
C PHE A 50 -2.37 9.81 3.10
N ASP A 51 -2.18 10.65 2.09
CA ASP A 51 -3.27 11.18 1.27
C ASP A 51 -3.46 10.32 0.00
N GLN A 52 -2.38 9.75 -0.53
CA GLN A 52 -2.41 8.90 -1.74
C GLN A 52 -1.58 7.62 -1.61
N LEU A 53 -2.06 6.55 -2.24
CA LEU A 53 -1.36 5.26 -2.35
C LEU A 53 -0.84 5.07 -3.78
N LEU A 54 0.46 4.82 -3.92
CA LEU A 54 1.10 4.44 -5.18
C LEU A 54 1.49 2.97 -5.13
N LEU A 55 0.91 2.17 -6.03
CA LEU A 55 1.21 0.75 -6.19
C LEU A 55 2.01 0.53 -7.46
N VAL A 56 3.24 0.05 -7.32
CA VAL A 56 4.10 -0.30 -8.45
C VAL A 56 3.95 -1.80 -8.71
N GLU A 57 3.20 -2.18 -9.75
CA GLU A 57 3.02 -3.58 -10.14
C GLU A 57 3.56 -3.84 -11.56
N LYS A 58 3.89 -5.11 -11.83
CA LYS A 58 4.20 -5.52 -13.20
C LYS A 58 2.97 -5.30 -14.07
N ASN A 59 3.20 -4.81 -15.28
CA ASN A 59 2.14 -4.70 -16.27
C ASN A 59 1.47 -6.08 -16.48
N LYS A 60 0.15 -6.13 -16.35
CA LYS A 60 -0.65 -7.35 -16.58
C LYS A 60 -0.79 -7.67 -18.08
N PHE A 61 -0.47 -6.72 -18.95
CA PHE A 61 -0.48 -6.91 -20.39
C PHE A 61 0.91 -7.36 -20.88
N LYS A 62 0.97 -8.58 -21.46
CA LYS A 62 2.09 -8.95 -22.33
C LYS A 62 1.95 -8.15 -23.62
N LYS A 63 2.96 -7.35 -23.94
CA LYS A 63 3.05 -6.67 -25.23
C LYS A 63 3.67 -7.65 -26.24
N TYR A 64 2.79 -8.28 -27.02
CA TYR A 64 3.02 -9.28 -28.08
C TYR A 64 3.60 -10.63 -27.62
#